data_AF-A0A970AYA5-F1
#
_entry.id   AF-A0A970AYA5-F1
#
_cell.length_a   1.000
_cell.length_b   1.000
_cell.length_c   1.000
_cell.angle_alpha   90.00
_cell.angle_beta   90.00
_cell.angle_gamma   90.00
#
_symmetry.space_group_name_H-M   'P 1'
#
loop_
_entity.id
_entity.type
_entity.pdbx_description
1 polymer ?
#
loop_
_entity_poly.entity_id
_entity_poly.type
_entity_poly.pdbx_seq_one_letter_code
_entity_poly.pdbx_strand_id
1 'polypeptide(L)'
;MMGVWSLGDYFKIDSIRWTYDFLTSPDYLGLDPRRLFVTVYRGSDKAERDIEAVNTWKEVFGESGIEADSGVEFDWSNPDDSAKYLYRITQRSGKDNWWGLPYKGPCGPCSEVYYLLDSNNVDLEKNFEGKSLQEIEVFIENQVVEIWNNVFMQFEGVKDENDEPLEIIPMISKNIDTGVGYERLLTVLNNKKSPYETDLFTPILEVVDKYSR
;
A
#
# COMPACT_ATOMS: atom_id res chain seq x y z
N MET A 1 -8.17 12.33 4.06
CA MET A 1 -8.09 11.18 3.14
C MET A 1 -8.74 11.60 1.82
N MET A 2 -8.01 11.54 0.72
CA MET A 2 -8.59 11.66 -0.62
C MET A 2 -9.00 10.27 -1.09
N GLY A 3 -10.08 10.15 -1.86
CA GLY A 3 -10.58 8.87 -2.32
C GLY A 3 -11.21 8.97 -3.70
N VAL A 4 -11.18 7.85 -4.41
CA VAL A 4 -11.81 7.63 -5.71
C VAL A 4 -12.62 6.35 -5.61
N TRP A 5 -13.83 6.37 -6.14
CA TRP A 5 -14.77 5.27 -5.99
C TRP A 5 -15.32 4.79 -7.34
N SER A 6 -15.45 3.47 -7.47
CA SER A 6 -16.23 2.82 -8.53
C SER A 6 -17.43 2.14 -7.89
N LEU A 7 -18.64 2.44 -8.35
CA LEU A 7 -19.87 1.82 -7.84
C LEU A 7 -20.49 0.94 -8.93
N GLY A 8 -20.00 -0.30 -9.04
CA GLY A 8 -20.47 -1.27 -10.04
C GLY A 8 -20.05 -0.97 -11.47
N ASP A 9 -18.97 -0.21 -11.65
CA ASP A 9 -18.42 0.15 -12.97
C ASP A 9 -17.10 -0.61 -13.22
N TYR A 10 -15.95 0.04 -13.06
CA TYR A 10 -14.63 -0.57 -13.17
C TYR A 10 -14.19 -1.27 -11.87
N PHE A 11 -13.17 -2.12 -11.95
CA PHE A 11 -12.67 -2.89 -10.79
C PHE A 11 -11.13 -2.89 -10.72
N LYS A 12 -10.51 -4.01 -10.33
CA LYS A 12 -9.08 -4.09 -9.96
C LYS A 12 -8.13 -3.61 -11.05
N ILE A 13 -8.28 -4.13 -12.27
CA ILE A 13 -7.33 -3.86 -13.36
C ILE A 13 -7.25 -2.35 -13.63
N ASP A 14 -8.39 -1.72 -13.85
CA ASP A 14 -8.46 -0.29 -14.14
C ASP A 14 -8.02 0.55 -12.93
N SER A 15 -8.47 0.18 -11.71
CA SER A 15 -8.09 0.90 -10.48
C SER A 15 -6.58 0.88 -10.25
N ILE A 16 -5.92 -0.26 -10.45
CA ILE A 16 -4.46 -0.39 -10.28
C ILE A 16 -3.74 0.39 -11.38
N ARG A 17 -4.16 0.24 -12.65
CA ARG A 17 -3.55 0.96 -13.77
C ARG A 17 -3.65 2.47 -13.60
N TRP A 18 -4.82 2.99 -13.22
CA TRP A 18 -5.01 4.43 -13.00
C TRP A 18 -4.27 4.94 -11.77
N THR A 19 -4.22 4.17 -10.68
CA THR A 19 -3.40 4.51 -9.52
C THR A 19 -1.93 4.61 -9.92
N TYR A 20 -1.41 3.64 -10.66
CA TYR A 20 -0.01 3.65 -11.11
C TYR A 20 0.27 4.83 -12.05
N ASP A 21 -0.60 5.05 -13.05
CA ASP A 21 -0.49 6.15 -14.02
C ASP A 21 -0.50 7.51 -13.32
N PHE A 22 -1.47 7.76 -12.45
CA PHE A 22 -1.56 9.01 -11.68
C PHE A 22 -0.31 9.27 -10.84
N LEU A 23 0.24 8.23 -10.18
CA LEU A 23 1.42 8.37 -9.34
C LEU A 23 2.70 8.61 -10.17
N THR A 24 2.86 7.94 -11.31
CA THR A 24 4.17 7.84 -11.98
C THR A 24 4.29 8.64 -13.27
N SER A 25 3.18 8.91 -13.95
CA SER A 25 3.20 9.62 -15.23
C SER A 25 3.72 11.05 -15.05
N PRO A 26 4.60 11.54 -15.95
CA PRO A 26 5.07 12.92 -15.92
C PRO A 26 3.96 13.95 -16.20
N ASP A 27 2.81 13.51 -16.73
CA ASP A 27 1.63 14.38 -16.93
C ASP A 27 0.85 14.62 -15.62
N TYR A 28 1.13 13.84 -14.56
CA TYR A 28 0.49 13.93 -13.25
C TYR A 28 1.52 14.19 -12.14
N LEU A 29 1.76 13.20 -11.24
CA LEU A 29 2.65 13.40 -10.09
C LEU A 29 4.13 13.12 -10.40
N GLY A 30 4.43 12.37 -11.46
CA GLY A 30 5.80 12.12 -11.92
C GLY A 30 6.71 11.45 -10.88
N LEU A 31 6.17 10.65 -9.96
CA LEU A 31 6.97 9.93 -8.97
C LEU A 31 7.83 8.86 -9.65
N ASP A 32 9.05 8.65 -9.14
CA ASP A 32 9.94 7.62 -9.70
C ASP A 32 9.36 6.22 -9.40
N PRO A 33 8.97 5.44 -10.42
CA PRO A 33 8.35 4.13 -10.20
C PRO A 33 9.29 3.14 -9.50
N ARG A 34 10.62 3.34 -9.57
CA ARG A 34 11.61 2.51 -8.83
C ARG A 34 11.53 2.71 -7.32
N ARG A 35 10.83 3.72 -6.85
CA ARG A 35 10.59 3.98 -5.42
C ARG A 35 9.24 3.46 -4.92
N LEU A 36 8.39 2.92 -5.80
CA LEU A 36 7.07 2.38 -5.45
C LEU A 36 7.08 0.89 -5.11
N PHE A 37 6.60 0.53 -3.94
CA PHE A 37 6.38 -0.86 -3.53
C PHE A 37 4.89 -1.07 -3.33
N VAL A 38 4.41 -2.30 -3.50
CA VAL A 38 3.00 -2.61 -3.32
C VAL A 38 2.80 -3.83 -2.44
N THR A 39 1.72 -3.80 -1.68
CA THR A 39 1.24 -4.97 -0.95
C THR A 39 -0.08 -5.46 -1.53
N VAL A 40 -0.35 -6.76 -1.39
CA VAL A 40 -1.55 -7.42 -1.92
C VAL A 40 -2.01 -8.51 -0.97
N TYR A 41 -3.31 -8.82 -0.97
CA TYR A 41 -3.85 -9.84 -0.08
C TYR A 41 -3.35 -11.25 -0.41
N ARG A 42 -2.76 -11.93 0.59
CA ARG A 42 -2.20 -13.28 0.45
C ARG A 42 -3.25 -14.39 0.42
N GLY A 43 -4.48 -14.11 0.86
CA GLY A 43 -5.52 -15.11 1.06
C GLY A 43 -5.61 -15.63 2.50
N SER A 44 -6.67 -16.38 2.77
CA SER A 44 -6.95 -17.10 4.02
C SER A 44 -7.78 -18.35 3.72
N ASP A 45 -8.25 -19.05 4.76
CA ASP A 45 -9.24 -20.12 4.61
C ASP A 45 -10.63 -19.61 4.19
N LYS A 46 -10.92 -18.31 4.36
CA LYS A 46 -12.20 -17.70 4.00
C LYS A 46 -12.20 -17.01 2.64
N ALA A 47 -11.06 -16.47 2.22
CA ALA A 47 -10.97 -15.68 0.98
C ALA A 47 -9.70 -16.03 0.19
N GLU A 48 -9.85 -16.14 -1.12
CA GLU A 48 -8.74 -16.48 -2.00
C GLU A 48 -7.67 -15.38 -2.07
N ARG A 49 -6.46 -15.81 -2.41
CA ARG A 49 -5.32 -14.92 -2.71
C ARG A 49 -5.64 -14.00 -3.89
N ASP A 50 -5.21 -12.75 -3.80
CA ASP A 50 -5.49 -11.77 -4.86
C ASP A 50 -4.48 -11.83 -6.02
N ILE A 51 -4.58 -12.90 -6.82
CA ILE A 51 -3.71 -13.12 -7.99
C ILE A 51 -3.94 -12.07 -9.09
N GLU A 52 -5.17 -11.57 -9.23
CA GLU A 52 -5.49 -10.54 -10.22
C GLU A 52 -4.74 -9.23 -9.94
N ALA A 53 -4.70 -8.80 -8.67
CA ALA A 53 -3.92 -7.64 -8.26
C ALA A 53 -2.41 -7.87 -8.46
N VAL A 54 -1.88 -9.03 -8.07
CA VAL A 54 -0.46 -9.40 -8.30
C VAL A 54 -0.09 -9.25 -9.77
N ASN A 55 -0.87 -9.86 -10.67
CA ASN A 55 -0.55 -9.88 -12.09
C ASN A 55 -0.65 -8.48 -12.69
N THR A 56 -1.67 -7.71 -12.32
CA THR A 56 -1.82 -6.32 -12.80
C THR A 56 -0.65 -5.45 -12.37
N TRP A 57 -0.17 -5.58 -11.12
CA TRP A 57 1.01 -4.87 -10.66
C TRP A 57 2.28 -5.28 -11.41
N LYS A 58 2.47 -6.57 -11.67
CA LYS A 58 3.60 -7.06 -12.49
C LYS A 58 3.58 -6.45 -13.88
N GLU A 59 2.41 -6.37 -14.51
CA GLU A 59 2.25 -5.75 -15.83
C GLU A 59 2.65 -4.27 -15.82
N VAL A 60 2.08 -3.45 -14.92
CA VAL A 60 2.36 -2.00 -14.91
C VAL A 60 3.80 -1.66 -14.53
N PHE A 61 4.44 -2.45 -13.65
CA PHE A 61 5.88 -2.32 -13.40
C PHE A 61 6.70 -2.72 -14.62
N GLY A 62 6.33 -3.82 -15.29
CA GLY A 62 6.99 -4.30 -16.50
C GLY A 62 6.91 -3.31 -17.66
N GLU A 63 5.78 -2.61 -17.82
CA GLU A 63 5.60 -1.52 -18.79
C GLU A 63 6.60 -0.37 -18.56
N SER A 64 7.01 -0.15 -17.31
CA SER A 64 8.06 0.82 -16.92
C SER A 64 9.48 0.23 -16.90
N GLY A 65 9.66 -0.99 -17.43
CA GLY A 65 10.97 -1.67 -17.47
C GLY A 65 11.48 -2.11 -16.09
N ILE A 66 10.59 -2.25 -15.11
CA ILE A 66 10.90 -2.72 -13.76
C ILE A 66 10.49 -4.18 -13.65
N GLU A 67 11.46 -5.06 -13.46
CA GLU A 67 11.18 -6.45 -13.12
C GLU A 67 10.68 -6.51 -11.68
N ALA A 68 9.38 -6.80 -11.52
CA ALA A 68 8.74 -6.91 -10.24
C ALA A 68 8.53 -8.38 -9.90
N ASP A 69 9.41 -8.95 -9.09
CA ASP A 69 9.12 -10.25 -8.51
C ASP A 69 8.07 -10.10 -7.39
N SER A 70 7.13 -11.05 -7.36
CA SER A 70 6.33 -11.26 -6.16
C SER A 70 7.16 -12.16 -5.27
N GLY A 71 7.66 -11.64 -4.15
CA GLY A 71 8.49 -12.41 -3.23
C GLY A 71 7.97 -13.83 -2.95
N VAL A 72 8.90 -14.72 -2.57
CA VAL A 72 8.74 -16.15 -2.31
C VAL A 72 7.36 -16.53 -1.76
N GLU A 73 6.79 -17.64 -2.26
CA GLU A 73 5.58 -18.27 -1.71
C GLU A 73 5.62 -18.21 -0.17
N PHE A 74 4.65 -17.49 0.41
CA PHE A 74 4.53 -17.33 1.84
C PHE A 74 4.50 -18.72 2.51
N ASP A 75 5.45 -18.98 3.40
CA ASP A 75 5.42 -20.20 4.20
C ASP A 75 4.30 -20.10 5.23
N TRP A 76 3.18 -20.75 4.93
CA TRP A 76 2.01 -20.86 5.83
C TRP A 76 2.35 -21.45 7.20
N SER A 77 3.50 -22.12 7.34
CA SER A 77 3.96 -22.66 8.62
C SER A 77 4.65 -21.62 9.52
N ASN A 78 4.95 -20.43 9.00
CA ASN A 78 5.63 -19.37 9.74
C ASN A 78 4.92 -18.00 9.58
N PRO A 79 3.93 -17.67 10.43
CA PRO A 79 3.17 -16.42 10.34
C PRO A 79 4.02 -15.14 10.50
N ASP A 80 5.22 -15.23 11.09
CA ASP A 80 6.16 -14.11 11.27
C ASP A 80 6.99 -13.78 10.01
N ASP A 81 6.89 -14.56 8.92
CA ASP A 81 7.76 -14.38 7.74
C ASP A 81 7.35 -13.20 6.83
N SER A 82 6.19 -12.57 7.08
CA SER A 82 5.68 -11.43 6.29
C SER A 82 6.48 -10.14 6.47
N ALA A 83 7.23 -10.02 7.57
CA ALA A 83 8.01 -8.82 7.90
C ALA A 83 9.41 -8.80 7.27
N LYS A 84 9.94 -9.94 6.82
CA LYS A 84 11.38 -10.05 6.53
C LYS A 84 11.84 -9.28 5.30
N TYR A 85 11.00 -9.09 4.28
CA TYR A 85 11.42 -8.45 3.04
C TYR A 85 10.27 -7.67 2.38
N LEU A 86 10.47 -6.37 2.18
CA LEU A 86 9.66 -5.59 1.25
C LEU A 86 10.21 -5.85 -0.16
N TYR A 87 9.64 -6.83 -0.85
CA TYR A 87 9.79 -6.97 -2.29
C TYR A 87 9.01 -5.86 -2.98
N ARG A 88 9.24 -5.68 -4.29
CA ARG A 88 8.43 -4.77 -5.10
C ARG A 88 6.93 -5.08 -4.95
N ILE A 89 6.56 -6.36 -4.97
CA ILE A 89 5.21 -6.85 -4.70
C ILE A 89 5.28 -7.82 -3.51
N THR A 90 4.77 -7.40 -2.36
CA THR A 90 4.72 -8.23 -1.14
C THR A 90 3.29 -8.69 -0.87
N GLN A 91 3.10 -9.96 -0.54
CA GLN A 91 1.78 -10.46 -0.14
C GLN A 91 1.65 -10.49 1.37
N ARG A 92 0.57 -9.94 1.93
CA ARG A 92 0.36 -9.90 3.39
C ARG A 92 -1.02 -10.40 3.81
N SER A 93 -1.14 -10.60 5.11
CA SER A 93 -2.34 -11.10 5.81
C SER A 93 -3.49 -10.11 5.76
N GLY A 94 -4.63 -10.50 6.34
CA GLY A 94 -5.80 -9.63 6.47
C GLY A 94 -5.57 -8.40 7.33
N LYS A 95 -4.62 -8.49 8.27
CA LYS A 95 -4.19 -7.34 9.09
C LYS A 95 -3.78 -6.14 8.25
N ASP A 96 -3.07 -6.36 7.15
CA ASP A 96 -2.59 -5.29 6.28
C ASP A 96 -3.44 -5.17 4.99
N ASN A 97 -3.84 -6.29 4.40
CA ASN A 97 -4.44 -6.33 3.07
C ASN A 97 -5.90 -6.81 3.02
N TRP A 98 -6.60 -6.81 4.14
CA TRP A 98 -8.06 -6.96 4.18
C TRP A 98 -8.70 -5.73 4.82
N TRP A 99 -9.48 -4.97 4.05
CA TRP A 99 -10.12 -3.76 4.54
C TRP A 99 -11.61 -3.97 4.75
N GLY A 100 -12.13 -3.47 5.87
CA GLY A 100 -13.54 -3.54 6.22
C GLY A 100 -13.83 -2.77 7.51
N LEU A 101 -15.12 -2.57 7.78
CA LEU A 101 -15.58 -1.92 9.01
C LEU A 101 -15.33 -2.80 10.24
N PRO A 102 -15.27 -2.23 11.47
CA PRO A 102 -15.14 -3.00 12.71
C PRO A 102 -16.40 -3.80 13.09
N TYR A 103 -17.45 -3.70 12.26
CA TYR A 103 -18.73 -4.40 12.37
C TYR A 103 -19.15 -4.87 10.98
N LYS A 104 -20.24 -5.64 10.91
CA LYS A 104 -20.71 -6.20 9.64
C LYS A 104 -20.98 -5.10 8.62
N GLY A 105 -20.27 -5.15 7.48
CA GLY A 105 -20.43 -4.18 6.41
C GLY A 105 -19.56 -4.50 5.20
N PRO A 106 -19.54 -3.61 4.19
CA PRO A 106 -18.73 -3.79 2.99
C PRO A 106 -17.25 -3.97 3.32
N CYS A 107 -16.63 -4.95 2.69
CA CYS A 107 -15.23 -5.31 2.87
C CYS A 107 -14.65 -6.01 1.64
N GLY A 108 -13.34 -6.20 1.64
CA GLY A 108 -12.65 -6.97 0.63
C GLY A 108 -11.14 -6.94 0.78
N PRO A 109 -10.43 -7.71 -0.07
CA PRO A 109 -9.00 -7.59 -0.17
C PRO A 109 -8.64 -6.19 -0.67
N CYS A 110 -7.46 -5.72 -0.29
CA CYS A 110 -6.95 -4.45 -0.76
C CYS A 110 -5.48 -4.55 -1.19
N SER A 111 -5.04 -3.56 -1.96
CA SER A 111 -3.67 -3.41 -2.38
C SER A 111 -3.16 -2.02 -2.06
N GLU A 112 -2.12 -1.95 -1.23
CA GLU A 112 -1.55 -0.69 -0.77
C GLU A 112 -0.28 -0.36 -1.56
N VAL A 113 -0.05 0.93 -1.76
CA VAL A 113 1.13 1.47 -2.44
C VAL A 113 1.96 2.22 -1.42
N TYR A 114 3.22 1.87 -1.36
CA TYR A 114 4.24 2.44 -0.50
C TYR A 114 5.28 3.17 -1.33
N TYR A 115 5.85 4.24 -0.79
CA TYR A 115 6.90 5.00 -1.44
C TYR A 115 8.13 5.14 -0.55
N LEU A 116 9.31 4.90 -1.12
CA LEU A 116 10.60 5.10 -0.46
C LEU A 116 10.97 6.58 -0.49
N LEU A 117 11.15 7.21 0.67
CA LEU A 117 11.53 8.61 0.86
C LEU A 117 13.02 8.87 0.61
N ASP A 118 13.89 7.88 0.80
CA ASP A 118 15.32 8.03 0.53
C ASP A 118 15.65 7.74 -0.95
N SER A 119 15.84 8.80 -1.72
CA SER A 119 16.17 8.71 -3.15
C SER A 119 17.52 8.04 -3.43
N ASN A 120 18.42 7.91 -2.45
CA ASN A 120 19.72 7.26 -2.66
C ASN A 120 19.63 5.74 -2.64
N ASN A 121 18.49 5.19 -2.20
CA ASN A 121 18.34 3.76 -1.89
C ASN A 121 17.29 3.06 -2.78
N VAL A 122 17.18 3.47 -4.05
CA VAL A 122 16.19 2.92 -5.00
C VAL A 122 16.31 1.41 -5.26
N ASP A 123 17.50 0.84 -5.09
CA ASP A 123 17.76 -0.60 -5.19
C ASP A 123 17.80 -1.20 -3.78
N LEU A 124 16.62 -1.49 -3.22
CA LEU A 124 16.52 -1.98 -1.85
C LEU A 124 17.11 -3.37 -1.66
N GLU A 125 17.05 -4.24 -2.68
CA GLU A 125 17.58 -5.60 -2.60
C GLU A 125 19.11 -5.58 -2.37
N LYS A 126 19.85 -4.72 -3.06
CA LYS A 126 21.28 -4.50 -2.77
C LYS A 126 21.53 -3.87 -1.40
N ASN A 127 20.61 -3.02 -0.93
CA ASN A 127 20.75 -2.35 0.36
C ASN A 127 20.41 -3.24 1.55
N PHE A 128 19.69 -4.34 1.34
CA PHE A 128 19.33 -5.31 2.37
C PHE A 128 20.31 -6.48 2.44
N GLU A 129 21.15 -6.67 1.41
CA GLU A 129 22.20 -7.69 1.41
C GLU A 129 23.13 -7.54 2.63
N GLY A 130 23.22 -8.61 3.43
CA GLY A 130 24.07 -8.65 4.63
C GLY A 130 23.51 -7.92 5.86
N LYS A 131 22.31 -7.32 5.80
CA LYS A 131 21.64 -6.71 6.96
C LYS A 131 20.83 -7.73 7.76
N SER A 132 20.71 -7.50 9.06
CA SER A 132 19.77 -8.22 9.92
C SER A 132 18.33 -7.75 9.67
N LEU A 133 17.36 -8.58 10.08
CA LEU A 133 15.93 -8.27 9.94
C LEU A 133 15.55 -6.98 10.67
N GLN A 134 16.06 -6.79 11.88
CA GLN A 134 15.85 -5.58 12.66
C GLN A 134 16.33 -4.32 11.91
N GLU A 135 17.47 -4.41 11.21
CA GLU A 135 18.00 -3.27 10.43
C GLU A 135 17.15 -2.96 9.20
N ILE A 136 16.59 -4.00 8.57
CA ILE A 136 15.68 -3.86 7.42
C ILE A 136 14.35 -3.24 7.89
N GLU A 137 13.77 -3.73 8.98
CA GLU A 137 12.53 -3.21 9.57
C GLU A 137 12.68 -1.74 9.96
N VAL A 138 13.73 -1.39 10.71
CA VAL A 138 14.01 0.00 11.10
C VAL A 138 14.19 0.89 9.87
N PHE A 139 14.85 0.40 8.82
CA PHE A 139 14.97 1.16 7.58
C PHE A 139 13.60 1.40 6.92
N ILE A 140 12.78 0.36 6.79
CA ILE A 140 11.44 0.44 6.19
C ILE A 140 10.57 1.40 6.99
N GLU A 141 10.50 1.26 8.32
CA GLU A 141 9.69 2.12 9.20
C GLU A 141 10.03 3.61 9.05
N ASN A 142 11.31 3.94 8.83
CA ASN A 142 11.75 5.33 8.75
C ASN A 142 11.75 5.90 7.33
N GLN A 143 11.89 5.05 6.31
CA GLN A 143 12.11 5.50 4.93
C GLN A 143 10.99 5.10 3.98
N VAL A 144 10.05 4.25 4.36
CA VAL A 144 8.96 3.80 3.49
C VAL A 144 7.63 4.21 4.09
N VAL A 145 6.80 4.87 3.28
CA VAL A 145 5.49 5.37 3.72
C VAL A 145 4.39 4.86 2.80
N GLU A 146 3.32 4.33 3.39
CA GLU A 146 2.09 3.98 2.66
C GLU A 146 1.39 5.26 2.19
N ILE A 147 1.22 5.43 0.88
CA ILE A 147 0.62 6.63 0.27
C ILE A 147 -0.78 6.40 -0.28
N TRP A 148 -1.15 5.17 -0.59
CA TRP A 148 -2.42 4.84 -1.26
C TRP A 148 -2.89 3.45 -0.89
N ASN A 149 -4.18 3.25 -0.64
CA ASN A 149 -4.81 1.94 -0.49
C ASN A 149 -5.94 1.78 -1.52
N ASN A 150 -5.91 0.71 -2.31
CA ASN A 150 -6.97 0.32 -3.25
C ASN A 150 -7.76 -0.84 -2.66
N VAL A 151 -8.96 -0.57 -2.15
CA VAL A 151 -9.85 -1.60 -1.58
C VAL A 151 -10.80 -2.12 -2.66
N PHE A 152 -10.80 -3.45 -2.81
CA PHE A 152 -11.58 -4.16 -3.80
C PHE A 152 -12.86 -4.71 -3.14
N MET A 153 -13.80 -3.81 -2.87
CA MET A 153 -15.05 -4.10 -2.17
C MET A 153 -15.87 -5.14 -2.96
N GLN A 154 -15.98 -6.34 -2.42
CA GLN A 154 -16.69 -7.44 -3.08
C GLN A 154 -17.43 -8.37 -2.11
N PHE A 155 -17.31 -8.12 -0.80
CA PHE A 155 -18.00 -8.86 0.24
C PHE A 155 -18.70 -7.92 1.22
N GLU A 156 -19.74 -8.42 1.88
CA GLU A 156 -20.22 -7.87 3.14
C GLU A 156 -19.85 -8.88 4.24
N GLY A 157 -19.24 -8.41 5.33
CA GLY A 157 -18.79 -9.33 6.37
C GLY A 157 -18.15 -8.66 7.58
N VAL A 158 -17.57 -9.51 8.44
CA VAL A 158 -16.83 -9.11 9.64
C VAL A 158 -15.43 -9.74 9.65
N LYS A 159 -14.52 -9.11 10.38
CA LYS A 159 -13.17 -9.62 10.65
C LYS A 159 -13.12 -10.42 11.95
N ASP A 160 -12.15 -11.30 12.08
CA ASP A 160 -11.77 -11.93 13.35
C ASP A 160 -10.83 -11.02 14.19
N GLU A 161 -10.34 -11.55 15.31
CA GLU A 161 -9.40 -10.84 16.20
C GLU A 161 -8.02 -10.57 15.59
N ASN A 162 -7.68 -11.22 14.47
CA ASN A 162 -6.44 -11.06 13.73
C ASN A 162 -6.62 -10.21 12.45
N ASP A 163 -7.77 -9.52 12.33
CA ASP A 163 -8.17 -8.74 11.17
C ASP A 163 -8.35 -9.55 9.86
N GLU A 164 -8.42 -10.87 9.94
CA GLU A 164 -8.73 -11.74 8.80
C GLU A 164 -10.25 -11.82 8.57
N PRO A 165 -10.73 -12.07 7.34
CA PRO A 165 -12.15 -12.30 7.10
C PRO A 165 -12.66 -13.50 7.88
N LEU A 166 -13.82 -13.35 8.54
CA LEU A 166 -14.43 -14.42 9.34
C LEU A 166 -15.73 -14.94 8.72
N GLU A 167 -16.72 -14.06 8.58
CA GLU A 167 -18.02 -14.35 7.97
C GLU A 167 -18.26 -13.36 6.84
N ILE A 168 -18.10 -13.82 5.60
CA ILE A 168 -18.22 -12.99 4.40
C ILE A 168 -19.30 -13.56 3.47
N ILE A 169 -20.08 -12.66 2.86
CA ILE A 169 -21.04 -12.98 1.80
C ILE A 169 -20.74 -12.11 0.58
N PRO A 170 -20.83 -12.64 -0.66
CA PRO A 170 -20.61 -11.85 -1.86
C PRO A 170 -21.58 -10.67 -1.96
N MET A 171 -21.08 -9.51 -2.36
CA MET A 171 -21.92 -8.35 -2.70
C MET A 171 -22.59 -8.53 -4.05
N ILE A 172 -23.72 -7.83 -4.26
CA ILE A 172 -24.43 -7.78 -5.56
C ILE A 172 -23.56 -7.16 -6.66
N SER A 173 -22.71 -6.23 -6.27
CA SER A 173 -21.83 -5.45 -7.15
C SER A 173 -20.44 -5.43 -6.55
N LYS A 174 -19.42 -5.51 -7.41
CA LYS A 174 -18.03 -5.23 -7.06
C LYS A 174 -17.78 -3.73 -7.17
N ASN A 175 -17.10 -3.15 -6.21
CA ASN A 175 -16.86 -1.71 -6.11
C ASN A 175 -15.39 -1.44 -5.77
N ILE A 176 -14.95 -0.22 -6.06
CA ILE A 176 -13.63 0.27 -5.64
C ILE A 176 -13.83 1.34 -4.59
N ASP A 177 -13.03 1.26 -3.53
CA ASP A 177 -12.87 2.31 -2.52
C ASP A 177 -11.37 2.56 -2.35
N THR A 178 -10.90 3.76 -2.67
CA THR A 178 -9.49 4.11 -2.46
C THR A 178 -9.33 5.12 -1.33
N GLY A 179 -8.20 5.00 -0.62
CA GLY A 179 -7.81 5.91 0.45
C GLY A 179 -6.39 6.42 0.25
N VAL A 180 -6.24 7.74 0.19
CA VAL A 180 -4.95 8.42 0.01
C VAL A 180 -4.72 9.38 1.17
N GLY A 181 -3.60 9.22 1.87
CA GLY A 181 -3.16 10.15 2.89
C GLY A 181 -2.61 11.42 2.26
N TYR A 182 -3.38 12.52 2.24
CA TYR A 182 -2.96 13.77 1.60
C TYR A 182 -1.64 14.29 2.17
N GLU A 183 -1.48 14.23 3.49
CA GLU A 183 -0.30 14.67 4.22
C GLU A 183 0.93 13.81 3.86
N ARG A 184 0.73 12.50 3.71
CA ARG A 184 1.78 11.55 3.32
C ARG A 184 2.20 11.77 1.86
N LEU A 185 1.22 11.94 0.96
CA LEU A 185 1.50 12.24 -0.43
C LEU A 185 2.24 13.58 -0.59
N LEU A 186 1.84 14.61 0.17
CA LEU A 186 2.51 15.90 0.18
C LEU A 186 3.96 15.79 0.71
N THR A 187 4.19 14.93 1.71
CA THR A 187 5.53 14.61 2.22
C THR A 187 6.42 14.06 1.09
N VAL A 188 5.90 13.11 0.32
CA VAL A 188 6.60 12.51 -0.82
C VAL A 188 6.89 13.53 -1.91
N LEU A 189 5.89 14.31 -2.33
CA LEU A 189 6.03 15.30 -3.41
C LEU A 189 7.02 16.42 -3.07
N ASN A 190 7.12 16.81 -1.80
CA ASN A 190 8.06 17.83 -1.34
C ASN A 190 9.43 17.27 -0.93
N ASN A 191 9.68 15.96 -1.15
CA ASN A 191 10.90 15.28 -0.76
C ASN A 191 11.26 15.51 0.73
N LYS A 192 10.25 15.42 1.60
CA LYS A 192 10.39 15.56 3.05
C LYS A 192 10.41 14.20 3.73
N LYS A 193 10.85 14.17 4.99
CA LYS A 193 10.85 12.93 5.80
C LYS A 193 9.62 12.79 6.69
N SER A 194 8.88 13.87 6.86
CA SER A 194 7.74 13.94 7.77
C SER A 194 6.68 14.90 7.26
N PRO A 195 5.38 14.61 7.49
CA PRO A 195 4.30 15.55 7.14
C PRO A 195 4.45 16.89 7.86
N TYR A 196 5.05 16.89 9.06
CA TYR A 196 5.29 18.11 9.84
C TYR A 196 6.33 19.06 9.22
N GLU A 197 7.08 18.60 8.21
CA GLU A 197 8.06 19.41 7.46
C GLU A 197 7.46 20.01 6.17
N THR A 198 6.19 19.72 5.88
CA THR A 198 5.47 20.27 4.73
C THR A 198 4.85 21.63 5.06
N ASP A 199 4.53 22.38 4.01
CA ASP A 199 3.84 23.68 4.08
C ASP A 199 2.43 23.59 4.70
N LEU A 200 1.86 22.39 4.80
CA LEU A 200 0.62 22.15 5.53
C LEU A 200 0.76 22.38 7.04
N PHE A 201 1.93 22.04 7.62
CA PHE A 201 2.14 22.06 9.07
C PHE A 201 3.15 23.11 9.53
N THR A 202 4.14 23.47 8.71
CA THR A 202 5.20 24.41 9.14
C THR A 202 4.65 25.75 9.65
N PRO A 203 3.61 26.39 9.05
CA PRO A 203 3.10 27.67 9.59
C PRO A 203 2.41 27.50 10.95
N ILE A 204 1.78 26.35 11.19
CA ILE A 204 1.11 26.05 12.47
C ILE A 204 2.18 25.87 13.56
N LEU A 205 3.25 25.14 13.26
CA LEU A 205 4.35 24.89 14.18
C LEU A 205 5.10 26.18 14.54
N GLU A 206 5.29 27.09 13.58
CA GLU A 206 5.86 28.42 13.83
C GLU A 206 5.02 29.25 14.82
N VAL A 207 3.68 29.19 14.68
CA VAL A 207 2.77 29.86 15.63
C VAL A 207 2.86 29.21 17.00
N VAL A 208 2.87 27.87 17.09
CA VAL A 208 3.02 27.17 18.37
C VAL A 208 4.33 27.58 19.06
N ASP A 209 5.47 27.51 18.37
CA ASP A 209 6.78 27.88 18.93
C ASP A 209 6.81 29.34 19.41
N LYS A 210 6.18 30.25 18.68
CA LYS A 210 6.08 31.67 19.05
C LYS A 210 5.32 31.90 20.35
N TYR A 211 4.27 31.13 20.63
CA TYR A 211 3.38 31.35 21.78
C TYR A 211 3.60 30.36 22.94
N SER A 212 4.43 29.33 22.76
CA SER A 212 4.82 28.39 23.82
C SER A 212 6.06 28.81 24.62
N ARG A 213 6.71 29.91 24.22
CA ARG A 213 7.88 30.51 24.90
C ARG A 213 7.46 31.76 25.68
#